data_AF-A0ABD0WMP8-F1
#
_entry.id   AF-A0ABD0WMP8-F1
#
_cell.length_a   1.000
_cell.length_b   1.000
_cell.length_c   1.000
_cell.angle_alpha   90.00
_cell.angle_beta   90.00
_cell.angle_gamma   90.00
#
_symmetry.space_group_name_H-M   'P 1'
#
loop_
_entity.id
_entity.type
_entity.pdbx_description
1 polymer ?
#
loop_
_entity_poly.entity_id
_entity_poly.type
_entity_poly.pdbx_seq_one_letter_code
_entity_poly.pdbx_strand_id
1 'polypeptide(L)'
;MVELSVPNAGEIHRASPTCGQILPILEKLVAHLAVKGGDTVFVSNLKKQVWGNLSKCYQNDEIRNFLQVATALDPRFKHKLDDDTIWDQMQRNLIEQSKEEDGGADGATMQSENEDEQKSVSEQ
;
A
#
# COMPACT_ATOMS: atom_id res chain seq x y z
N MET A 1 27.30 5.88 -35.36
CA MET A 1 26.05 5.22 -34.96
C MET A 1 26.43 4.26 -33.85
N VAL A 2 26.15 4.63 -32.60
CA VAL A 2 26.54 3.84 -31.42
C VAL A 2 25.31 3.02 -31.06
N GLU A 3 25.36 1.70 -31.22
CA GLU A 3 24.29 0.83 -30.72
C GLU A 3 24.27 0.91 -29.20
N LEU A 4 23.23 1.54 -28.66
CA LEU A 4 22.91 1.44 -27.24
C LEU A 4 22.43 0.02 -27.00
N SER A 5 23.31 -0.81 -26.44
CA SER A 5 22.99 -2.17 -25.98
C SER A 5 21.83 -2.07 -24.99
N VAL A 6 20.63 -2.47 -25.42
CA VAL A 6 19.46 -2.56 -24.55
C VAL A 6 19.73 -3.71 -23.57
N PRO A 7 19.78 -3.45 -22.24
CA PRO A 7 20.02 -4.51 -21.28
C PRO A 7 18.88 -5.54 -21.32
N ASN A 8 19.29 -6.81 -21.35
CA ASN A 8 18.41 -7.98 -21.35
C ASN A 8 17.49 -7.95 -20.13
N ALA A 9 16.19 -8.18 -20.33
CA ALA A 9 15.14 -8.13 -19.30
C ALA A 9 15.34 -9.12 -18.12
N GLY A 10 16.39 -9.94 -18.15
CA GLY A 10 16.78 -10.89 -17.10
C GLY A 10 17.67 -10.34 -15.99
N GLU A 11 18.26 -9.15 -16.13
CA GLU A 11 19.12 -8.55 -15.09
C GLU A 11 18.43 -7.36 -14.41
N ILE A 12 17.28 -7.60 -13.78
CA ILE A 12 16.87 -6.69 -12.69
C ILE A 12 17.75 -7.01 -11.50
N HIS A 13 18.95 -6.40 -11.48
CA HIS A 13 19.76 -6.29 -10.28
C HIS A 13 18.92 -5.51 -9.25
N ARG A 14 18.08 -6.20 -8.47
CA ARG A 14 17.33 -5.62 -7.34
C ARG A 14 18.29 -5.34 -6.19
N ALA A 15 19.20 -4.42 -6.42
CA ALA A 15 20.27 -4.04 -5.52
C ALA A 15 19.81 -3.01 -4.48
N SER A 16 18.64 -2.38 -4.67
CA SER A 16 18.15 -1.36 -3.73
C SER A 16 17.33 -1.97 -2.58
N PRO A 17 17.52 -1.46 -1.36
CA PRO A 17 16.62 -1.76 -0.26
C PRO A 17 15.21 -1.21 -0.57
N THR A 18 14.17 -1.96 -0.23
CA THR A 18 12.77 -1.52 -0.37
C THR A 18 12.07 -1.52 0.99
N CYS A 19 10.98 -0.75 1.11
CA CYS A 19 10.11 -0.80 2.28
C CYS A 19 9.51 -2.20 2.51
N GLY A 20 9.30 -2.99 1.45
CA GLY A 20 8.84 -4.37 1.54
C GLY A 20 9.80 -5.33 2.25
N GLN A 21 11.03 -4.91 2.54
CA GLN A 21 11.97 -5.69 3.36
C GLN A 21 11.87 -5.40 4.86
N ILE A 22 11.17 -4.34 5.27
CA ILE A 22 11.17 -3.90 6.68
C ILE A 22 10.53 -4.96 7.58
N LEU A 23 9.33 -5.46 7.25
CA LEU A 23 8.67 -6.49 8.05
C LEU A 23 9.45 -7.81 8.08
N PRO A 24 9.93 -8.36 6.95
CA PRO A 24 10.77 -9.55 6.96
C PRO A 24 12.06 -9.40 7.80
N ILE A 25 12.70 -8.22 7.78
CA ILE A 25 13.88 -7.94 8.61
C ILE A 25 13.48 -7.90 10.09
N LEU A 26 12.38 -7.24 10.42
CA LEU A 26 11.90 -7.15 11.80
C LEU A 26 11.61 -8.54 12.37
N GLU A 27 10.85 -9.38 11.64
CA GLU A 27 10.57 -10.77 12.01
C GLU A 27 11.84 -11.59 12.24
N LYS A 28 12.81 -11.45 11.33
CA LYS A 28 14.10 -12.12 11.45
C LYS A 28 14.85 -11.67 12.70
N LEU A 29 14.86 -10.37 13.01
CA LEU A 29 15.47 -9.84 14.22
C LEU A 29 14.79 -10.37 15.48
N VAL A 30 13.45 -10.45 15.50
CA VAL A 30 12.67 -11.03 16.61
C VAL A 30 13.14 -12.46 16.88
N ALA A 31 13.20 -13.29 15.84
CA ALA A 31 13.56 -14.69 15.96
C ALA A 31 15.01 -14.89 16.46
N HIS A 32 15.94 -14.05 16.01
CA HIS A 32 17.34 -14.12 16.45
C HIS A 32 17.54 -13.62 17.88
N LEU A 33 16.75 -12.64 18.31
CA LEU A 33 16.83 -12.03 19.65
C LEU A 33 15.96 -12.72 20.69
N ALA A 34 15.22 -13.77 20.33
CA ALA A 34 14.50 -14.59 21.29
C ALA A 34 15.46 -15.12 22.38
N VAL A 35 15.03 -15.00 23.64
CA VAL A 35 15.77 -15.54 24.79
C VAL A 35 15.69 -17.07 24.73
N LYS A 36 16.84 -17.73 24.87
CA LYS A 36 16.98 -19.19 24.80
C LYS A 36 17.54 -19.72 26.11
N GLY A 37 17.26 -20.99 26.44
CA GLY A 37 17.68 -21.63 27.69
C GLY A 37 19.20 -21.71 27.92
N GLY A 38 20.03 -21.46 26.90
CA GLY A 38 21.49 -21.38 27.00
C GLY A 38 22.05 -19.95 27.07
N ASP A 39 21.21 -18.92 27.05
CA ASP A 39 21.70 -17.54 27.16
C ASP A 39 22.20 -17.26 28.57
N THR A 40 23.33 -16.55 28.67
CA THR A 40 23.77 -16.02 29.97
C THR A 40 22.77 -14.98 30.48
N VAL A 41 22.83 -14.65 31.78
CA VAL A 41 22.01 -13.58 32.38
C VAL A 41 22.22 -12.26 31.63
N PHE A 42 23.47 -11.94 31.30
CA PHE A 42 23.80 -10.74 30.52
C PHE A 42 23.16 -10.76 29.13
N VAL A 43 23.31 -11.84 28.37
CA VAL A 43 22.75 -11.97 27.02
C VAL A 43 21.23 -11.91 27.04
N SER A 44 20.60 -12.57 28.00
CA SER A 44 19.14 -12.55 28.18
C SER A 44 18.63 -11.12 28.45
N ASN A 45 19.32 -10.36 29.30
CA ASN A 45 18.96 -8.98 29.60
C ASN A 45 19.16 -8.06 28.39
N LEU A 46 20.27 -8.22 27.67
CA LEU A 46 20.52 -7.47 26.44
C LEU A 46 19.44 -7.72 25.39
N LYS A 47 19.11 -8.99 25.14
CA LYS A 47 18.04 -9.39 24.22
C LYS A 47 16.69 -8.77 24.58
N LYS A 48 16.31 -8.82 25.87
CA LYS A 48 15.07 -8.19 26.36
C LYS A 48 15.04 -6.68 26.13
N GLN A 49 16.15 -5.98 26.35
CA GLN A 49 16.23 -4.54 26.16
C GLN A 49 16.10 -4.15 24.68
N VAL A 50 16.80 -4.87 23.79
CA VAL A 50 16.68 -4.64 22.34
C VAL A 50 15.26 -4.96 21.88
N TRP A 51 14.68 -6.07 22.35
CA TRP A 51 13.30 -6.44 22.06
C TRP A 51 12.29 -5.37 22.49
N GLY A 52 12.43 -4.84 23.70
CA GLY A 52 11.56 -3.77 24.22
C GLY A 52 11.61 -2.47 23.43
N ASN A 53 12.66 -2.26 22.62
CA ASN A 53 12.73 -1.16 21.67
C ASN A 53 12.12 -1.54 20.31
N LEU A 54 12.52 -2.69 19.75
CA LEU A 54 12.04 -3.17 18.45
C LEU A 54 10.52 -3.36 18.42
N SER A 55 9.92 -3.82 19.51
CA SER A 55 8.47 -4.04 19.60
C SER A 55 7.65 -2.76 19.47
N LYS A 56 8.28 -1.58 19.60
CA LYS A 56 7.65 -0.26 19.46
C LYS A 56 7.75 0.30 18.05
N CYS A 57 8.59 -0.28 17.20
CA CYS A 57 8.74 0.17 15.82
C CYS A 57 7.48 -0.18 15.01
N TYR A 58 7.01 0.75 14.18
CA TYR A 58 5.91 0.53 13.23
C TYR A 58 4.60 0.03 13.87
N GLN A 59 4.29 0.48 15.10
CA GLN A 59 3.03 0.17 15.79
C GLN A 59 1.83 0.95 15.25
N ASN A 60 2.05 2.05 14.52
CA ASN A 60 0.98 2.80 13.89
C ASN A 60 0.31 1.94 12.80
N ASP A 61 -1.02 1.83 12.84
CA ASP A 61 -1.80 0.94 11.98
C ASP A 61 -1.70 1.31 10.49
N GLU A 62 -1.65 2.60 10.15
CA GLU A 62 -1.51 3.07 8.77
C GLU A 62 -0.13 2.68 8.21
N ILE A 63 0.93 2.91 8.98
CA ILE A 63 2.29 2.52 8.60
C ILE A 63 2.38 1.00 8.49
N ARG A 64 1.76 0.26 9.41
CA ARG A 64 1.79 -1.20 9.40
C ARG A 64 1.06 -1.78 8.19
N ASN A 65 -0.10 -1.24 7.84
CA ASN A 65 -0.83 -1.59 6.62
C ASN A 65 0.04 -1.33 5.38
N PHE A 66 0.59 -0.12 5.25
CA PHE A 66 1.48 0.21 4.13
C PHE A 66 2.64 -0.78 3.99
N LEU A 67 3.28 -1.15 5.09
CA LEU A 67 4.39 -2.10 5.09
C LEU A 67 3.96 -3.53 4.75
N GLN A 68 2.77 -3.97 5.19
CA GLN A 68 2.21 -5.26 4.81
C GLN A 68 1.96 -5.30 3.30
N VAL A 69 1.36 -4.25 2.75
CA VAL A 69 1.14 -4.13 1.31
C VAL A 69 2.45 -4.12 0.52
N ALA A 70 3.40 -3.29 0.94
CA ALA A 70 4.71 -3.21 0.32
C ALA A 70 5.46 -4.56 0.34
N THR A 71 5.33 -5.32 1.44
CA THR A 71 5.97 -6.64 1.58
C THR A 71 5.32 -7.66 0.65
N ALA A 72 3.99 -7.67 0.54
CA ALA A 72 3.26 -8.58 -0.35
C ALA A 72 3.53 -8.30 -1.84
N LEU A 73 3.66 -7.02 -2.20
CA LEU A 73 3.99 -6.63 -3.56
C LEU A 73 5.46 -6.86 -3.91
N ASP A 74 6.35 -6.97 -2.92
CA ASP A 74 7.77 -7.24 -3.13
C ASP A 74 7.98 -8.69 -3.61
N PRO A 75 8.43 -8.90 -4.86
CA PRO A 75 8.49 -10.25 -5.42
C PRO A 75 9.55 -11.15 -4.78
N ARG A 76 10.40 -10.61 -3.90
CA ARG A 76 11.32 -11.41 -3.08
C ARG A 76 10.59 -12.19 -1.98
N PHE A 77 9.38 -11.78 -1.59
CA PHE A 77 8.64 -12.32 -0.44
C PHE A 77 7.25 -12.88 -0.78
N LYS A 78 6.84 -12.88 -2.05
CA LYS A 78 5.51 -13.32 -2.54
C LYS A 78 5.03 -14.71 -2.07
N HIS A 79 5.94 -15.59 -1.66
CA HIS A 79 5.66 -16.97 -1.24
C HIS A 79 5.66 -17.13 0.29
N LYS A 80 5.73 -16.03 1.04
CA LYS A 80 5.79 -16.04 2.52
C LYS A 80 4.57 -15.46 3.20
N LEU A 81 3.61 -14.96 2.42
CA LEU A 81 2.37 -14.37 2.92
C LEU A 81 1.21 -15.25 2.47
N ASP A 82 1.03 -16.37 3.16
CA ASP A 82 -0.16 -17.23 3.08
C ASP A 82 -1.34 -16.58 3.83
N ASP A 83 -1.55 -15.27 3.65
CA ASP A 83 -2.53 -14.51 4.42
C ASP A 83 -3.47 -13.75 3.48
N ASP A 84 -4.57 -14.44 3.12
CA ASP A 84 -5.66 -13.92 2.30
C ASP A 84 -6.23 -12.61 2.88
N THR A 85 -6.07 -12.37 4.19
CA THR A 85 -6.57 -11.14 4.84
C THR A 85 -5.86 -9.88 4.38
N ILE A 86 -4.57 -9.97 4.00
CA ILE A 86 -3.81 -8.84 3.44
C ILE A 86 -4.31 -8.51 2.03
N TRP A 87 -4.63 -9.53 1.24
CA TRP A 87 -5.20 -9.35 -0.09
C TRP A 87 -6.61 -8.78 -0.03
N ASP A 88 -7.45 -9.25 0.89
CA ASP A 88 -8.78 -8.70 1.13
C ASP A 88 -8.73 -7.24 1.60
N GLN A 89 -7.72 -6.89 2.38
CA GLN A 89 -7.50 -5.51 2.82
C GLN A 89 -7.05 -4.61 1.66
N MET A 90 -6.12 -5.06 0.82
CA MET A 90 -5.73 -4.33 -0.39
C MET A 90 -6.91 -4.12 -1.33
N GLN A 91 -7.71 -5.17 -1.54
CA GLN A 91 -8.87 -5.11 -2.42
C GLN A 91 -9.89 -4.09 -1.90
N ARG A 92 -10.18 -4.08 -0.58
CA ARG A 92 -11.08 -3.09 0.02
C ARG A 92 -10.56 -1.67 -0.10
N ASN A 93 -9.29 -1.43 0.24
CA ASN A 93 -8.68 -0.10 0.14
C ASN A 93 -8.69 0.43 -1.30
N LEU A 94 -8.43 -0.43 -2.30
CA LEU A 94 -8.46 -0.04 -3.71
C LEU A 94 -9.88 0.29 -4.19
N ILE A 95 -10.88 -0.48 -3.75
CA ILE A 95 -12.29 -0.22 -4.05
C ILE A 95 -12.74 1.11 -3.42
N GLU A 96 -12.33 1.40 -2.19
CA GLU A 96 -12.65 2.67 -1.51
C GLU A 96 -12.03 3.87 -2.22
N GLN A 97 -10.76 3.80 -2.62
CA GLN A 97 -10.09 4.87 -3.39
C GLN A 97 -10.75 5.09 -4.76
N SER A 98 -11.17 4.02 -5.44
CA SER A 98 -11.87 4.14 -6.74
C SER A 98 -13.26 4.79 -6.65
N LYS A 99 -13.91 4.75 -5.48
CA LYS A 99 -15.20 5.41 -5.25
C LYS A 99 -15.07 6.91 -4.99
N GLU A 100 -13.90 7.37 -4.55
CA GLU A 100 -13.63 8.80 -4.34
C GLU A 100 -13.31 9.53 -5.66
N GLU A 101 -12.84 8.80 -6.69
CA GLU A 101 -12.53 9.38 -8.02
C GLU A 101 -13.75 9.47 -8.97
N ASP A 102 -14.86 8.78 -8.69
CA ASP A 102 -16.09 8.79 -9.52
C ASP A 102 -17.09 9.91 -9.14
N GLY A 103 -16.64 10.88 -8.34
CA GLY A 103 -17.45 12.01 -7.84
C GLY A 103 -17.40 13.28 -8.69
N GLY A 104 -17.08 13.21 -9.99
CA GLY A 104 -16.85 14.40 -10.80
C GLY A 104 -17.21 14.30 -12.29
N ALA A 105 -18.38 14.88 -12.60
CA ALA A 105 -18.81 15.46 -13.89
C ALA A 105 -19.40 14.51 -14.98
N ASP A 106 -20.74 14.52 -15.13
CA ASP A 106 -21.41 15.24 -16.23
C ASP A 106 -22.93 15.01 -16.26
N GLY A 107 -23.71 16.09 -16.47
CA GLY A 107 -25.17 16.02 -16.60
C GLY A 107 -25.90 17.36 -16.67
N ALA A 108 -25.50 18.21 -17.61
CA ALA A 108 -26.22 19.34 -18.22
C ALA A 108 -27.52 19.85 -17.52
N THR A 109 -27.46 21.01 -16.87
CA THR A 109 -28.62 21.90 -16.71
C THR A 109 -28.50 23.03 -17.73
N MET A 110 -28.99 22.79 -18.94
CA MET A 110 -29.31 23.87 -19.88
C MET A 110 -30.62 24.51 -19.39
N GLN A 111 -30.55 25.71 -18.82
CA GLN A 111 -31.73 26.51 -18.55
C GLN A 111 -32.21 27.14 -19.85
N SER A 112 -33.46 26.83 -20.18
CA SER A 112 -34.20 27.20 -21.38
C SER A 112 -34.37 28.71 -21.52
N GLU A 113 -34.10 29.21 -22.73
CA GLU A 113 -34.60 30.49 -23.23
C GLU A 113 -36.12 30.44 -23.28
N ASN A 114 -36.78 31.40 -22.61
CA ASN A 114 -38.21 31.64 -22.75
C ASN A 114 -38.43 32.57 -23.94
N GLU A 115 -38.88 32.02 -25.06
CA GLU A 115 -39.61 32.74 -26.09
C GLU A 115 -41.04 32.17 -26.15
N ASP A 116 -42.00 32.93 -25.62
CA ASP A 116 -43.43 32.72 -25.88
C ASP A 116 -43.99 34.01 -26.49
N GLU A 117 -43.80 34.16 -27.80
CA GLU A 117 -44.72 34.93 -28.64
C GLU A 117 -45.90 34.02 -29.01
N GLN A 118 -47.05 34.20 -28.36
CA GLN A 118 -48.34 33.77 -28.92
C GLN A 118 -49.24 34.96 -29.15
N LYS A 119 -49.15 35.46 -30.38
CA LYS A 119 -50.18 36.22 -31.07
C LYS A 119 -51.40 35.30 -31.27
N SER A 120 -52.49 35.56 -30.57
CA SER A 120 -53.82 35.14 -31.02
C SER A 120 -54.73 36.36 -31.11
N VAL A 121 -55.20 36.56 -32.34
CA VAL A 121 -56.23 37.51 -32.76
C VAL A 121 -57.57 36.95 -32.31
N SER A 122 -58.43 37.80 -31.76
CA SER A 122 -59.88 37.59 -31.82
C SER A 122 -60.59 38.93 -31.91
N GLU A 123 -61.24 39.13 -33.04
CA GLU A 123 -62.26 40.13 -33.34
C GLU A 123 -63.37 40.17 -32.28
N GLN A 124 -63.71 41.38 -31.80
CA GLN A 124 -65.02 42.03 -31.97
C GLN A 124 -65.01 43.43 -31.34
#